data_AF-A0A1V2W6Y0-F1
#
_entry.id   AF-A0A1V2W6Y0-F1
#
_cell.length_a   1.000
_cell.length_b   1.000
_cell.length_c   1.000
_cell.angle_alpha   90.00
_cell.angle_beta   90.00
_cell.angle_gamma   90.00
#
_symmetry.space_group_name_H-M   'P 1'
#
loop_
_entity.id
_entity.type
_entity.pdbx_description
1 polymer ?
#
loop_
_entity_poly.entity_id
_entity_poly.type
_entity_poly.pdbx_seq_one_letter_code
_entity_poly.pdbx_strand_id
1 'polypeptide(L)'
;MRVERVPYRLITVATAAVFLAACGKKESAPPPQTPEVGVVTVQPQSVPVFTDLPGRTSAFLVAQVRARVDGIVLRREFTEGTDVKAGQRLYKIDPAPYIAALNSAKATLAKAQANLVTQNALVARYKVLVAANAVSKQDYDNAVATQGQAAADVAA
;
A
#
# COMPACT_ATOMS: atom_id res chain seq x y z
N MET A 1 44.55 -108.68 -46.49
CA MET A 1 44.37 -108.29 -47.91
C MET A 1 45.42 -107.25 -48.26
N ARG A 2 45.88 -107.25 -49.52
CA ARG A 2 47.18 -106.79 -50.04
C ARG A 2 47.66 -105.40 -49.59
N VAL A 3 48.97 -105.34 -49.34
CA VAL A 3 49.83 -104.18 -49.04
C VAL A 3 49.99 -103.31 -50.30
N GLU A 4 49.87 -101.99 -50.17
CA GLU A 4 50.60 -101.03 -51.02
C GLU A 4 51.57 -100.22 -50.16
N ARG A 5 52.84 -100.20 -50.58
CA ARG A 5 53.99 -99.66 -49.84
C ARG A 5 54.04 -98.14 -50.02
N VAL A 6 53.88 -97.39 -48.93
CA VAL A 6 54.01 -95.92 -48.92
C VAL A 6 55.50 -95.53 -48.89
N PRO A 7 55.99 -94.66 -49.78
CA PRO A 7 57.37 -94.20 -49.73
C PRO A 7 57.59 -93.24 -48.55
N TYR A 8 58.18 -93.76 -47.48
CA TYR A 8 58.49 -93.12 -46.19
C TYR A 8 59.32 -91.82 -46.28
N ARG A 9 59.89 -91.47 -47.45
CA ARG A 9 60.69 -90.26 -47.67
C ARG A 9 59.89 -88.97 -47.88
N LEU A 10 58.60 -89.07 -48.26
CA LEU A 10 57.75 -87.89 -48.50
C LEU A 10 57.12 -87.32 -47.22
N ILE A 11 56.95 -88.15 -46.19
CA ILE A 11 56.33 -87.73 -44.92
C ILE A 11 57.32 -86.94 -44.05
N THR A 12 58.62 -87.31 -44.07
CA THR A 12 59.65 -86.62 -43.27
C THR A 12 59.97 -85.20 -43.74
N VAL A 13 59.78 -84.90 -45.03
CA VAL A 13 60.04 -83.55 -45.58
C VAL A 13 58.89 -82.58 -45.26
N ALA A 14 57.64 -83.06 -45.24
CA ALA A 14 56.47 -82.24 -44.93
C ALA A 14 56.43 -81.83 -43.44
N THR A 15 56.88 -82.68 -42.51
CA THR A 15 56.90 -82.35 -41.08
C THR A 15 58.00 -81.34 -40.74
N ALA A 16 59.14 -81.34 -41.44
CA ALA A 16 60.22 -80.38 -41.24
C ALA A 16 59.86 -78.96 -41.73
N ALA A 17 59.05 -78.84 -42.79
CA ALA A 17 58.61 -77.55 -43.32
C ALA A 17 57.65 -76.78 -42.39
N VAL A 18 56.85 -77.50 -41.60
CA VAL A 18 55.89 -76.88 -40.65
C VAL A 18 56.59 -76.32 -39.40
N PHE A 19 57.69 -76.93 -38.96
CA PHE A 19 58.46 -76.43 -37.81
C PHE A 19 59.28 -75.16 -38.12
N LEU A 20 59.67 -74.92 -39.38
CA LEU A 20 60.41 -73.70 -39.75
C LEU A 20 59.52 -72.45 -39.88
N ALA A 21 58.20 -72.59 -40.03
CA ALA A 21 57.28 -71.45 -40.11
C ALA A 21 56.83 -70.89 -38.75
N ALA A 22 57.20 -71.53 -37.64
CA ALA A 22 56.72 -71.20 -36.29
C ALA A 22 57.61 -70.22 -35.50
N CYS A 23 58.71 -69.71 -36.07
CA CYS A 23 59.58 -68.72 -35.41
C CYS A 23 59.60 -67.39 -36.18
N GLY A 24 58.64 -66.51 -35.85
CA GLY A 24 58.65 -65.09 -36.22
C GLY A 24 58.94 -64.20 -35.01
N LYS A 25 59.74 -63.14 -35.18
CA LYS A 25 60.12 -62.16 -34.15
C LYS A 25 58.89 -61.50 -33.51
N LYS A 26 58.88 -61.40 -32.19
CA LYS A 26 57.84 -60.75 -31.39
C LYS A 26 58.21 -59.28 -31.19
N GLU A 27 57.52 -58.39 -31.87
CA GLU A 27 57.67 -56.93 -31.74
C GLU A 27 56.99 -56.48 -30.44
N SER A 28 57.70 -55.73 -29.60
CA SER A 28 57.16 -55.20 -28.34
C SER A 28 56.22 -54.04 -28.62
N ALA A 29 55.02 -54.06 -28.04
CA ALA A 29 54.03 -53.01 -28.20
C ALA A 29 54.55 -51.65 -27.66
N PRO A 30 54.21 -50.52 -28.32
CA PRO A 30 54.56 -49.18 -27.82
C PRO A 30 53.94 -48.91 -26.45
N PRO A 31 54.60 -48.11 -25.57
CA PRO A 31 54.00 -47.74 -24.28
C PRO A 31 52.67 -47.02 -24.50
N PRO A 32 51.64 -47.29 -23.68
CA PRO A 32 50.31 -46.71 -23.87
C PRO A 32 50.39 -45.19 -23.76
N GLN A 33 49.89 -44.51 -24.80
CA GLN A 33 49.78 -43.05 -24.82
C GLN A 33 48.70 -42.65 -23.83
N THR A 34 49.04 -41.77 -22.88
CA THR A 34 48.08 -41.24 -21.91
C THR A 34 47.03 -40.44 -22.67
N PRO A 35 45.73 -40.78 -22.54
CA PRO A 35 44.69 -40.09 -23.27
C PRO A 35 44.59 -38.65 -22.78
N GLU A 36 44.67 -37.70 -23.72
CA GLU A 36 44.49 -36.29 -23.41
C GLU A 36 43.01 -36.02 -23.10
N VAL A 37 42.77 -35.23 -22.06
CA VAL A 37 41.44 -34.81 -21.62
C VAL A 37 41.37 -33.29 -21.60
N GLY A 38 40.24 -32.74 -22.04
CA GLY A 38 39.97 -31.32 -21.91
C GLY A 38 39.68 -30.94 -20.46
N VAL A 39 40.41 -29.96 -19.93
CA VAL A 39 40.16 -29.39 -18.60
C VAL A 39 39.71 -27.94 -18.72
N VAL A 40 38.74 -27.56 -17.90
CA VAL A 40 38.30 -26.18 -17.73
C VAL A 40 38.55 -25.79 -16.29
N THR A 41 39.34 -24.73 -16.08
CA THR A 41 39.60 -24.18 -14.75
C THR A 41 38.54 -23.12 -14.44
N VAL A 42 37.78 -23.33 -13.38
CA VAL A 42 36.73 -22.39 -12.94
C VAL A 42 37.26 -21.57 -11.77
N GLN A 43 37.06 -20.24 -11.81
CA GLN A 43 37.31 -19.36 -10.68
C GLN A 43 35.99 -18.95 -10.00
N PRO A 44 35.93 -18.96 -8.66
CA PRO A 44 34.77 -18.46 -7.95
C PRO A 44 34.64 -16.96 -8.21
N GLN A 45 33.45 -16.57 -8.65
CA GLN A 45 33.05 -15.17 -8.83
C GLN A 45 31.73 -14.94 -8.11
N SER A 46 31.55 -13.76 -7.54
CA SER A 46 30.29 -13.39 -6.91
C SER A 46 29.24 -13.16 -7.99
N VAL A 47 28.15 -13.92 -7.97
CA VAL A 47 27.02 -13.77 -8.89
C VAL A 47 25.78 -13.38 -8.08
N PRO A 48 25.16 -12.21 -8.34
CA PRO A 48 23.93 -11.84 -7.67
C PRO A 48 22.80 -12.77 -8.12
N VAL A 49 22.00 -13.25 -7.17
CA VAL A 49 20.79 -14.05 -7.44
C VAL A 49 19.60 -13.12 -7.31
N PHE A 50 18.88 -12.92 -8.41
CA PHE A 50 17.62 -12.17 -8.42
C PHE A 50 16.44 -13.12 -8.36
N THR A 51 15.33 -12.66 -7.79
CA THR A 51 14.06 -13.40 -7.76
C THR A 51 12.94 -12.43 -8.08
N ASP A 52 12.26 -12.67 -9.20
CA ASP A 52 11.12 -11.86 -9.61
C ASP A 52 9.86 -12.39 -8.95
N LEU A 53 9.17 -11.50 -8.23
CA LEU A 53 7.92 -11.80 -7.54
C LEU A 53 6.83 -10.86 -8.01
N PRO A 54 5.58 -11.35 -8.19
CA PRO A 54 4.47 -10.49 -8.52
C PRO A 54 4.13 -9.58 -7.33
N GLY A 55 3.98 -8.29 -7.60
CA GLY A 55 3.54 -7.29 -6.62
C GLY A 55 2.48 -6.37 -7.21
N ARG A 56 1.73 -5.70 -6.34
CA ARG A 56 0.82 -4.62 -6.73
C ARG A 56 1.16 -3.36 -5.95
N THR A 57 1.15 -2.23 -6.64
CA THR A 57 1.29 -0.92 -6.00
C THR A 57 -0.06 -0.41 -5.54
N SER A 58 -0.10 0.27 -4.41
CA SER A 58 -1.27 1.02 -3.94
C SER A 58 -0.93 2.49 -3.80
N ALA A 59 -1.93 3.36 -3.88
CA ALA A 59 -1.75 4.76 -3.59
C ALA A 59 -1.31 4.94 -2.13
N PHE A 60 -0.41 5.91 -1.88
CA PHE A 60 0.04 6.26 -0.53
C PHE A 60 -1.14 6.73 0.35
N LEU A 61 -2.09 7.46 -0.25
CA LEU A 61 -3.30 7.92 0.42
C LEU A 61 -4.48 7.81 -0.55
N VAL A 62 -5.57 7.21 -0.08
CA VAL A 62 -6.84 7.12 -0.83
C VAL A 62 -7.91 7.90 -0.07
N ALA A 63 -8.33 9.03 -0.61
CA ALA A 63 -9.40 9.84 -0.04
C ALA A 63 -10.70 9.62 -0.83
N GLN A 64 -11.65 8.90 -0.24
CA GLN A 64 -12.99 8.76 -0.81
C GLN A 64 -13.83 9.96 -0.42
N VAL A 65 -14.18 10.80 -1.39
CA VAL A 65 -15.04 11.97 -1.17
C VAL A 65 -16.48 11.49 -1.00
N ARG A 66 -17.08 11.76 0.16
CA ARG A 66 -18.47 11.44 0.48
C ARG A 66 -19.22 12.70 0.92
N ALA A 67 -20.48 12.82 0.53
CA ALA A 67 -21.34 13.89 1.02
C ALA A 67 -21.56 13.70 2.53
N ARG A 68 -21.36 14.77 3.31
CA ARG A 68 -21.67 14.82 4.76
C ARG A 68 -23.07 15.35 5.05
N VAL A 69 -23.71 15.88 4.03
CA VAL A 69 -24.99 16.57 4.08
C VAL A 69 -25.82 16.12 2.89
N ASP A 70 -27.12 16.00 3.09
CA ASP A 70 -28.05 15.60 2.04
C ASP A 70 -28.35 16.77 1.09
N GLY A 71 -28.69 16.45 -0.16
CA GLY A 71 -29.14 17.45 -1.12
C GLY A 71 -28.77 17.12 -2.56
N ILE A 72 -29.28 17.94 -3.47
CA ILE A 72 -29.05 17.79 -4.90
C ILE A 72 -27.70 18.42 -5.25
N VAL A 73 -26.89 17.71 -6.04
CA VAL A 73 -25.65 18.27 -6.61
C VAL A 73 -26.03 19.22 -7.73
N LEU A 74 -25.81 20.52 -7.52
CA LEU A 74 -26.10 21.55 -8.51
C LEU A 74 -25.02 21.62 -9.59
N ARG A 75 -23.74 21.59 -9.19
CA ARG A 75 -22.60 21.72 -10.11
C ARG A 75 -21.37 20.98 -9.60
N ARG A 76 -20.58 20.49 -10.56
CA ARG A 76 -19.20 20.03 -10.36
C ARG A 76 -18.26 21.19 -10.64
N GLU A 77 -17.38 21.51 -9.70
CA GLU A 77 -16.48 22.68 -9.73
C GLU A 77 -14.99 22.28 -9.90
N PHE A 78 -14.72 21.08 -10.41
CA PHE A 78 -13.37 20.61 -10.76
C PHE A 78 -13.35 19.90 -12.11
N THR A 79 -12.16 19.81 -12.69
CA THR A 79 -11.89 19.06 -13.92
C THR A 79 -11.48 17.64 -13.56
N GLU A 80 -12.07 16.65 -14.22
CA GLU A 80 -11.76 15.25 -13.95
C GLU A 80 -10.33 14.90 -14.39
N GLY A 81 -9.65 14.09 -13.59
CA GLY A 81 -8.26 13.68 -13.84
C GLY A 81 -7.20 14.72 -13.49
N THR A 82 -7.57 15.90 -13.00
CA THR A 82 -6.60 16.93 -12.57
C THR A 82 -6.32 16.87 -11.07
N ASP A 83 -5.14 17.35 -10.68
CA ASP A 83 -4.79 17.54 -9.27
C ASP A 83 -5.67 18.59 -8.60
N VAL A 84 -6.07 18.32 -7.36
CA VAL A 84 -6.88 19.23 -6.53
C VAL A 84 -6.16 19.58 -5.24
N LYS A 85 -6.37 20.80 -4.76
CA LYS A 85 -5.79 21.27 -3.49
C LYS A 85 -6.72 20.98 -2.31
N ALA A 86 -6.16 20.82 -1.12
CA ALA A 86 -6.95 20.72 0.10
C ALA A 86 -7.85 21.96 0.27
N GLY A 87 -9.13 21.75 0.58
CA GLY A 87 -10.13 22.82 0.72
C GLY A 87 -10.70 23.35 -0.59
N GLN A 88 -10.22 22.90 -1.75
CA GLN A 88 -10.81 23.24 -3.04
C GLN A 88 -12.24 22.68 -3.12
N ARG A 89 -13.18 23.49 -3.60
CA ARG A 89 -14.56 23.05 -3.79
C ARG A 89 -14.62 22.07 -4.96
N LEU A 90 -15.18 20.89 -4.70
CA LEU A 90 -15.38 19.85 -5.72
C LEU A 90 -16.83 19.87 -6.23
N TYR A 91 -17.79 19.96 -5.31
CA TYR A 91 -19.21 19.94 -5.64
C TYR A 91 -19.95 21.06 -4.93
N LYS A 92 -20.91 21.66 -5.63
CA LYS A 92 -21.89 22.56 -5.05
C LYS A 92 -23.19 21.80 -4.83
N ILE A 93 -23.49 21.48 -3.57
CA ILE A 93 -24.79 20.95 -3.16
C ILE A 93 -25.75 22.13 -2.96
N ASP A 94 -27.03 21.92 -3.25
CA ASP A 94 -28.08 22.92 -3.04
C ASP A 94 -28.06 23.47 -1.60
N PRO A 95 -27.74 24.75 -1.40
CA PRO A 95 -27.62 25.32 -0.08
C PRO A 95 -28.97 25.81 0.49
N ALA A 96 -30.06 25.82 -0.29
CA ALA A 96 -31.34 26.42 0.13
C ALA A 96 -31.83 25.96 1.53
N PRO A 97 -31.91 24.66 1.86
CA PRO A 97 -32.35 24.23 3.18
C PRO A 97 -31.38 24.64 4.29
N TYR A 98 -30.07 24.63 4.00
CA TYR A 98 -29.03 25.03 4.95
C TYR A 98 -29.00 26.53 5.19
N ILE A 99 -29.24 27.34 4.17
CA ILE A 99 -29.37 28.80 4.30
C ILE A 99 -30.63 29.14 5.09
N ALA A 100 -31.75 28.45 4.85
CA ALA A 100 -32.96 28.64 5.64
C ALA A 100 -32.74 28.32 7.13
N ALA A 101 -32.10 27.18 7.43
CA ALA A 101 -31.74 26.80 8.80
C ALA A 101 -30.77 27.81 9.44
N LEU A 102 -29.76 28.27 8.70
CA LEU A 102 -28.83 29.30 9.15
C LEU A 102 -29.55 30.62 9.49
N ASN A 103 -30.47 31.05 8.63
CA ASN A 103 -31.23 32.27 8.84
C ASN A 103 -32.16 32.16 10.05
N SER A 104 -32.79 30.99 10.25
CA SER A 104 -33.57 30.70 11.45
C SER A 104 -32.72 30.78 12.73
N ALA A 105 -31.55 30.13 12.73
CA ALA A 105 -30.63 30.16 13.87
C ALA A 105 -30.14 31.59 14.17
N LYS A 106 -29.82 32.37 13.14
CA LYS A 106 -29.46 33.79 13.29
C LYS A 106 -30.59 34.63 13.89
N ALA A 107 -31.84 34.39 13.48
CA ALA A 107 -32.99 35.08 14.05
C ALA A 107 -33.20 34.72 15.52
N THR A 108 -33.04 33.45 15.90
CA THR A 108 -33.08 33.02 17.30
C THR A 108 -31.97 33.67 18.12
N LEU A 109 -30.74 33.72 17.60
CA LEU A 109 -29.63 34.41 18.26
C LEU A 109 -29.93 35.91 18.45
N ALA A 110 -30.43 36.59 17.42
CA ALA A 110 -30.78 38.00 17.50
C ALA A 110 -31.88 38.27 18.54
N LYS A 111 -32.88 37.38 18.63
CA LYS A 111 -33.92 37.44 19.67
C LYS A 111 -33.33 37.28 21.07
N ALA A 112 -32.44 36.32 21.27
CA ALA A 112 -31.77 36.11 22.56
C ALA A 112 -30.91 37.31 22.96
N GLN A 113 -30.16 37.89 22.01
CA GLN A 113 -29.38 39.10 22.22
C GLN A 113 -30.25 40.29 22.62
N ALA A 114 -31.39 40.49 21.94
CA ALA A 114 -32.33 41.55 22.28
C ALA A 114 -32.93 41.37 23.69
N ASN A 115 -33.24 40.13 24.09
CA ASN A 115 -33.69 39.83 25.44
C ASN A 115 -32.61 40.17 26.47
N LEU A 116 -31.36 39.74 26.24
CA LEU A 116 -30.22 40.04 27.10
C LEU A 116 -30.02 41.54 27.29
N VAL A 117 -30.12 42.35 26.22
CA VAL A 117 -30.04 43.82 26.33
C VAL A 117 -31.12 44.36 27.28
N THR A 118 -32.34 43.84 27.20
CA THR A 118 -33.45 44.25 28.07
C THR A 118 -33.20 43.85 29.52
N GLN A 119 -32.71 42.63 29.77
CA GLN A 119 -32.40 42.15 31.13
C GLN A 119 -31.18 42.87 31.73
N ASN A 120 -30.16 43.16 30.94
CA ASN A 120 -29.01 43.96 31.36
C ASN A 120 -29.44 45.35 31.83
N ALA A 121 -30.32 46.01 31.08
CA ALA A 121 -30.88 47.31 31.45
C ALA A 121 -31.72 47.22 32.74
N LEU A 122 -32.47 46.13 32.94
CA LEU A 122 -33.26 45.92 34.15
C LEU A 122 -32.37 45.75 35.38
N VAL A 123 -31.35 44.89 35.32
CA VAL A 123 -30.39 44.70 36.40
C VAL A 123 -29.64 45.99 36.71
N ALA A 124 -29.22 46.76 35.70
CA ALA A 124 -28.57 48.05 35.90
C ALA A 124 -29.45 49.04 36.66
N ARG A 125 -30.76 49.09 36.36
CA ARG A 125 -31.73 49.91 37.09
C ARG A 125 -31.92 49.42 38.53
N TYR A 126 -32.13 48.12 38.72
CA TYR A 126 -32.41 47.55 40.05
C TYR A 126 -31.19 47.65 40.97
N LYS A 127 -29.97 47.59 40.43
CA LYS A 127 -28.73 47.79 41.19
C LYS A 127 -28.68 49.15 41.89
N VAL A 128 -29.17 50.21 41.24
CA VAL A 128 -29.23 51.55 41.83
C VAL A 128 -30.37 51.63 42.85
N LEU A 129 -31.53 51.08 42.52
CA LEU A 129 -32.71 51.13 43.39
C LEU A 129 -32.54 50.33 44.67
N VAL A 130 -31.89 49.17 44.63
CA VAL A 130 -31.66 48.34 45.83
C VAL A 130 -30.67 49.02 46.78
N ALA A 131 -29.68 49.75 46.26
CA ALA A 131 -28.76 50.54 47.08
C ALA A 131 -29.47 51.70 47.80
N ALA A 132 -30.52 52.25 47.19
CA ALA A 132 -31.41 53.24 47.79
C ALA A 132 -32.56 52.64 48.62
N ASN A 133 -32.58 51.31 48.83
CA ASN A 133 -33.68 50.56 49.48
C ASN A 133 -35.07 50.80 48.85
N ALA A 134 -35.12 51.14 47.56
CA ALA A 134 -36.37 51.40 46.83
C ALA A 134 -37.01 50.13 46.22
N VAL A 135 -36.29 49.01 46.21
CA VAL A 135 -36.76 47.68 45.77
C VAL A 135 -36.22 46.59 46.70
N SER A 136 -36.88 45.43 46.74
CA SER A 136 -36.44 44.27 47.51
C SER A 136 -35.13 43.68 46.98
N LYS A 137 -34.29 43.16 47.88
CA LYS A 137 -33.10 42.37 47.48
C LYS A 137 -33.47 41.14 46.66
N GLN A 138 -34.60 40.48 47.00
CA GLN A 138 -35.09 39.32 46.26
C GLN A 138 -35.39 39.66 44.79
N ASP A 139 -35.97 40.84 44.53
CA ASP A 139 -36.28 41.26 43.16
C ASP A 139 -35.01 41.56 42.35
N TYR A 140 -33.99 42.12 43.00
CA TYR A 140 -32.68 42.29 42.38
C TYR A 140 -32.02 40.95 42.06
N ASP A 141 -32.00 40.01 43.00
CA ASP A 141 -31.41 38.69 42.80
C ASP A 141 -32.14 37.90 41.69
N ASN A 142 -33.47 38.01 41.63
CA ASN A 142 -34.28 37.45 40.53
C ASN A 142 -33.92 38.07 39.17
N ALA A 143 -33.72 39.40 39.11
CA ALA A 143 -33.31 40.07 37.88
C ALA A 143 -31.91 39.63 37.44
N VAL A 144 -30.96 39.49 38.36
CA VAL A 144 -29.60 38.98 38.09
C VAL A 144 -29.65 37.54 37.59
N ALA A 145 -30.45 36.68 38.22
CA ALA A 145 -30.64 35.30 37.76
C ALA A 145 -31.23 35.25 36.34
N THR A 146 -32.24 36.09 36.05
CA THR A 146 -32.88 36.18 34.73
C THR A 146 -31.91 36.72 33.66
N GLN A 147 -31.07 37.69 34.02
CA GLN A 147 -29.98 38.16 33.15
C GLN A 147 -28.98 37.04 32.86
N GLY A 148 -28.61 36.24 33.88
CA GLY A 148 -27.74 35.08 33.72
C GLY A 148 -28.33 34.03 32.78
N GLN A 149 -29.64 33.75 32.89
CA GLN A 149 -30.35 32.88 31.95
C GLN A 149 -30.32 33.43 30.52
N ALA A 150 -30.65 34.72 30.34
CA ALA A 150 -30.58 35.35 29.03
C ALA A 150 -29.15 35.35 28.44
N ALA A 151 -28.12 35.39 29.28
CA ALA A 151 -26.73 35.28 28.85
C ALA A 151 -26.37 33.86 28.40
N ALA A 152 -26.88 32.85 29.10
CA ALA A 152 -26.75 31.47 28.68
C ALA A 152 -27.46 31.21 27.34
N ASP A 153 -28.66 31.79 27.15
CA ASP A 153 -29.44 31.66 25.90
C ASP A 153 -28.73 32.25 24.67
N VAL A 154 -27.85 33.23 24.84
CA VAL A 154 -27.04 33.81 23.76
C VAL A 154 -25.80 32.96 23.45
N ALA A 155 -25.29 32.22 24.44
CA ALA A 155 -24.11 31.38 24.30
C ALA A 155 -24.42 29.95 23.80
N ALA A 156 -25.70 29.56 23.75
CA ALA A 156 -26.20 28.29 23.25
C ALA A 156 -26.25 28.23 21.72
#